data_AF-A0ABD7FDV9-F1
#
_entry.id   AF-A0ABD7FDV9-F1
#
_cell.length_a   1.000
_cell.length_b   1.000
_cell.length_c   1.000
_cell.angle_alpha   90.00
_cell.angle_beta   90.00
_cell.angle_gamma   90.00
#
_symmetry.space_group_name_H-M   'P 1'
#
loop_
_entity.id
_entity.type
_entity.pdbx_description
1 polymer ?
#
loop_
_entity_poly.entity_id
_entity_poly.type
_entity_poly.pdbx_seq_one_letter_code
_entity_poly.pdbx_strand_id
1 'polypeptide(L)'
;MNQYIASYIEKMASFSTVLSETVSLANEYWHPETPPVVMLFSQVGKTIVKNFYEMGDIEREKIFKHVEDGMVSLDDELATVVATGLIEAIVTATDSNSLLWQDVSKFLGDKSKSHALVWKNFGQE
;
A
#
# COMPACT_ATOMS: atom_id res chain seq x y z
N MET A 1 4.07 12.67 -12.05
CA MET A 1 3.30 11.46 -11.73
C MET A 1 2.36 11.17 -12.90
N ASN A 2 2.36 9.95 -13.43
CA ASN A 2 1.43 9.51 -14.48
C ASN A 2 -0.03 9.63 -13.97
N GLN A 3 -0.97 9.97 -14.86
CA GLN A 3 -2.39 10.17 -14.52
C GLN A 3 -3.00 8.92 -13.87
N TYR A 4 -2.63 7.71 -14.30
CA TYR A 4 -3.12 6.48 -13.71
C TYR A 4 -2.72 6.33 -12.23
N ILE A 5 -1.49 6.69 -11.90
CA ILE A 5 -0.97 6.65 -10.52
C ILE A 5 -1.65 7.71 -9.65
N ALA A 6 -1.86 8.91 -10.19
CA ALA A 6 -2.57 9.98 -9.49
C ALA A 6 -4.02 9.57 -9.18
N SER A 7 -4.78 9.09 -10.17
CA SER A 7 -6.15 8.62 -9.95
C SER A 7 -6.22 7.39 -9.04
N TYR A 8 -5.23 6.50 -9.10
CA TYR A 8 -5.14 5.35 -8.22
C TYR A 8 -4.98 5.78 -6.76
N ILE A 9 -4.07 6.71 -6.46
CA ILE A 9 -3.79 7.14 -5.09
C ILE A 9 -4.93 7.99 -4.52
N GLU A 10 -5.57 8.83 -5.34
CA GLU A 10 -6.78 9.57 -4.96
C GLU A 10 -7.93 8.62 -4.61
N LYS A 11 -8.15 7.58 -5.41
CA LYS A 11 -9.15 6.56 -5.10
C LYS A 11 -8.81 5.81 -3.80
N MET A 12 -7.54 5.45 -3.59
CA MET A 12 -7.09 4.82 -2.34
C MET A 12 -7.36 5.72 -1.12
N ALA A 13 -7.00 7.00 -1.21
CA ALA A 13 -7.24 8.00 -0.18
C ALA A 13 -8.73 8.13 0.17
N SER A 14 -9.62 7.99 -0.81
CA SER A 14 -11.08 8.10 -0.59
C SER A 14 -11.69 6.99 0.27
N PHE A 15 -10.99 5.87 0.46
CA PHE A 15 -11.52 4.73 1.24
C PHE A 15 -11.48 4.96 2.75
N SER A 16 -10.63 5.88 3.22
CA SER A 16 -10.33 6.03 4.64
C SER A 16 -9.83 7.43 4.95
N THR A 17 -10.35 8.04 6.02
CA THR A 17 -9.89 9.36 6.49
C THR A 17 -8.39 9.35 6.78
N VAL A 18 -7.86 8.30 7.41
CA VAL A 18 -6.43 8.25 7.76
C VAL A 18 -5.52 8.11 6.53
N LEU A 19 -6.01 7.46 5.47
CA LEU A 19 -5.28 7.39 4.19
C LEU A 19 -5.32 8.73 3.46
N SER A 20 -6.48 9.40 3.46
CA SER A 20 -6.61 10.76 2.93
C SER A 20 -5.66 11.74 3.64
N GLU A 21 -5.61 11.70 4.97
CA GLU A 21 -4.70 12.53 5.76
C GLU A 21 -3.24 12.21 5.46
N THR A 22 -2.89 10.92 5.32
CA THR A 22 -1.53 10.49 4.97
C THR A 22 -1.09 11.07 3.63
N VAL A 23 -1.94 10.99 2.60
CA VAL A 23 -1.63 11.53 1.27
C VAL A 23 -1.52 13.06 1.31
N SER A 24 -2.41 13.75 2.03
CA SER A 24 -2.36 15.20 2.19
C SER A 24 -1.08 15.66 2.89
N LEU A 25 -0.72 15.04 4.02
CA LEU A 25 0.51 15.37 4.77
C LEU A 25 1.78 15.08 3.97
N ALA A 26 1.79 14.00 3.20
CA ALA A 26 2.89 13.71 2.29
C ALA A 26 3.02 14.84 1.25
N ASN A 27 1.93 15.24 0.59
CA ASN A 27 1.98 16.34 -0.39
C ASN A 27 2.39 17.68 0.24
N GLU A 28 1.92 17.99 1.45
CA GLU A 28 2.31 19.20 2.17
C GLU A 28 3.80 19.21 2.49
N TYR A 29 4.35 18.09 2.98
CA TYR A 29 5.77 17.98 3.33
C TYR A 29 6.70 18.23 2.14
N TRP A 30 6.31 17.81 0.94
CA TRP A 30 7.13 17.95 -0.26
C TRP A 30 6.90 19.27 -1.00
N HIS A 31 5.96 20.11 -0.59
CA HIS A 31 5.66 21.37 -1.28
C HIS A 31 6.86 22.34 -1.29
N PRO A 32 7.18 23.01 -2.44
CA PRO A 32 6.42 23.09 -3.69
C PRO A 32 6.59 21.92 -4.66
N GLU A 33 7.50 21.00 -4.39
CA GLU A 33 7.67 19.77 -5.16
C GLU A 33 6.55 18.74 -4.89
N THR A 34 6.53 17.68 -5.70
CA THR A 34 5.68 16.51 -5.47
C THR A 34 6.48 15.40 -4.79
N PRO A 35 5.88 14.61 -3.89
CA PRO A 35 6.56 13.46 -3.30
C PRO A 35 7.05 12.48 -4.37
N PRO A 36 8.24 11.88 -4.20
CA PRO A 36 8.61 10.70 -4.97
C PRO A 36 7.53 9.63 -4.83
N VAL A 37 7.03 9.12 -5.95
CA VAL A 37 5.84 8.24 -5.98
C VAL A 37 6.00 7.00 -5.08
N VAL A 38 7.16 6.35 -5.13
CA VAL A 38 7.47 5.18 -4.30
C VAL A 38 7.41 5.52 -2.80
N MET A 39 7.87 6.71 -2.40
CA MET A 39 7.82 7.15 -1.00
C MET A 39 6.39 7.41 -0.53
N LEU A 40 5.55 8.02 -1.38
CA LEU A 40 4.13 8.22 -1.11
C LEU A 40 3.42 6.87 -0.87
N PHE A 41 3.64 5.90 -1.76
CA PHE A 41 3.06 4.57 -1.63
C PHE A 41 3.59 3.83 -0.39
N SER A 42 4.88 4.01 -0.06
CA SER A 42 5.47 3.45 1.16
C SER A 42 4.84 4.00 2.43
N GLN A 43 4.57 5.31 2.47
CA GLN A 43 3.87 5.94 3.60
C GLN A 43 2.45 5.39 3.72
N VAL A 44 1.71 5.28 2.61
CA VAL A 44 0.35 4.70 2.61
C VAL A 44 0.37 3.25 3.11
N GLY A 45 1.30 2.42 2.66
CA GLY A 45 1.43 1.03 3.11
C GLY A 45 1.68 0.91 4.61
N LYS A 46 2.58 1.75 5.14
CA LYS A 46 2.84 1.84 6.59
C LYS A 46 1.60 2.30 7.36
N THR A 47 0.86 3.27 6.84
CA THR A 47 -0.39 3.74 7.47
C THR A 47 -1.45 2.64 7.50
N ILE A 48 -1.60 1.85 6.43
CA ILE A 48 -2.54 0.71 6.41
C ILE A 48 -2.22 -0.25 7.56
N VAL A 49 -0.95 -0.64 7.71
CA VAL A 49 -0.54 -1.59 8.76
C VAL A 49 -0.71 -0.99 10.16
N LYS A 50 -0.30 0.28 10.35
CA LYS A 50 -0.41 0.97 11.64
C LYS A 50 -1.85 1.05 12.15
N ASN A 51 -2.81 1.29 11.25
CA ASN A 51 -4.21 1.48 11.61
C ASN A 51 -5.06 0.25 11.27
N PHE A 52 -4.43 -0.90 10.98
CA PHE A 52 -5.12 -2.08 10.47
C PHE A 52 -6.28 -2.47 11.38
N TYR A 53 -6.06 -2.58 12.69
CA TYR A 53 -7.09 -2.98 13.64
C TYR A 53 -8.17 -1.92 13.91
N GLU A 54 -7.90 -0.65 13.58
CA GLU A 54 -8.85 0.47 13.72
C GLU A 54 -9.79 0.59 12.50
N MET A 55 -9.32 0.17 11.33
CA MET A 55 -10.13 0.09 10.11
C MET A 55 -11.19 -1.00 10.23
N GLY A 56 -12.39 -0.76 9.71
CA GLY A 56 -13.44 -1.79 9.67
C GLY A 56 -13.17 -2.87 8.62
N ASP A 57 -13.79 -4.05 8.73
CA ASP A 57 -13.58 -5.14 7.76
C ASP A 57 -13.93 -4.73 6.32
N ILE A 58 -15.05 -4.03 6.12
CA ILE A 58 -15.46 -3.51 4.80
C ILE A 58 -14.43 -2.53 4.23
N GLU A 59 -13.80 -1.73 5.09
CA GLU A 59 -12.77 -0.76 4.69
C GLU A 59 -11.49 -1.47 4.28
N ARG A 60 -11.03 -2.45 5.09
CA ARG A 60 -9.89 -3.31 4.75
C ARG A 60 -10.13 -4.02 3.42
N GLU A 61 -11.28 -4.65 3.24
CA GLU A 61 -11.62 -5.34 1.98
C GLU A 61 -11.51 -4.43 0.77
N LYS A 62 -12.03 -3.18 0.86
CA LYS A 62 -11.92 -2.20 -0.23
C LYS A 62 -10.48 -1.81 -0.52
N ILE A 63 -9.70 -1.53 0.52
CA ILE A 63 -8.30 -1.15 0.41
C ILE A 63 -7.51 -2.27 -0.26
N PHE A 64 -7.56 -3.48 0.29
CA PHE A 64 -6.76 -4.59 -0.21
C PHE A 64 -7.22 -5.11 -1.58
N LYS A 65 -8.52 -5.01 -1.90
CA LYS A 65 -8.99 -5.23 -3.27
C LYS A 65 -8.36 -4.23 -4.24
N HIS A 66 -8.31 -2.94 -3.87
CA HIS A 66 -7.70 -1.92 -4.72
C HIS A 66 -6.18 -2.09 -4.82
N VAL A 67 -5.51 -2.61 -3.78
CA VAL A 67 -4.10 -3.06 -3.86
C VAL A 67 -3.93 -4.14 -4.92
N GLU A 68 -4.78 -5.17 -4.93
CA GLU A 68 -4.73 -6.23 -5.94
C GLU A 68 -4.99 -5.67 -7.33
N ASP A 69 -6.01 -4.82 -7.51
CA ASP A 69 -6.32 -4.16 -8.78
C ASP A 69 -5.10 -3.37 -9.31
N GLY A 70 -4.37 -2.68 -8.43
CA GLY A 70 -3.13 -1.98 -8.78
C GLY A 70 -1.99 -2.92 -9.18
N MET A 71 -1.85 -4.06 -8.47
CA MET A 71 -0.83 -5.07 -8.74
C MET A 71 -1.04 -5.78 -10.08
N VAL A 72 -2.29 -5.96 -10.52
CA VAL A 72 -2.65 -6.62 -11.80
C VAL A 72 -2.94 -5.64 -12.94
N SER A 73 -2.64 -4.36 -12.72
CA SER A 73 -2.81 -3.31 -13.73
C SER A 73 -2.05 -3.63 -15.02
N LEU A 74 -2.61 -3.22 -16.16
CA LEU A 74 -1.92 -3.24 -17.46
C LEU A 74 -0.89 -2.09 -17.60
N ASP A 75 -0.93 -1.11 -16.70
CA ASP A 75 0.08 -0.05 -16.59
C ASP A 75 1.24 -0.56 -15.73
N ASP A 76 2.37 -0.87 -16.38
CA ASP A 76 3.55 -1.46 -15.75
C ASP A 76 4.16 -0.55 -14.66
N GLU A 77 4.06 0.78 -14.83
CA GLU A 77 4.56 1.75 -13.85
C GLU A 77 3.75 1.68 -12.56
N LEU A 78 2.41 1.68 -12.66
CA LEU A 78 1.51 1.52 -11.53
C LEU A 78 1.73 0.16 -10.84
N ALA A 79 1.79 -0.94 -11.60
CA ALA A 79 2.02 -2.27 -11.03
C ALA A 79 3.35 -2.33 -10.26
N THR A 80 4.41 -1.74 -10.82
CA THR A 80 5.74 -1.67 -10.19
C THR A 80 5.72 -0.85 -8.90
N VAL A 81 5.07 0.31 -8.91
CA VAL A 81 4.98 1.19 -7.73
C VAL A 81 4.09 0.55 -6.64
N VAL A 82 3.03 -0.17 -7.01
CA VAL A 82 2.20 -0.91 -6.05
C VAL A 82 2.99 -2.06 -5.42
N ALA A 83 3.74 -2.82 -6.21
CA ALA A 83 4.64 -3.86 -5.70
C ALA A 83 5.68 -3.26 -4.73
N THR A 84 6.56 -2.40 -5.25
CA THR A 84 7.77 -1.94 -4.55
C THR A 84 7.52 -0.83 -3.54
N GLY A 85 6.57 0.05 -3.81
CA GLY A 85 6.23 1.15 -2.92
C GLY A 85 5.26 0.73 -1.83
N LEU A 86 4.20 0.00 -2.18
CA LEU A 86 3.08 -0.23 -1.26
C LEU A 86 3.14 -1.60 -0.60
N ILE A 87 3.22 -2.68 -1.37
CA ILE A 87 3.18 -4.06 -0.84
C ILE A 87 4.43 -4.36 -0.02
N GLU A 88 5.62 -4.03 -0.52
CA GLU A 88 6.86 -4.20 0.24
C GLU A 88 6.83 -3.41 1.56
N ALA A 89 6.29 -2.19 1.54
CA ALA A 89 6.14 -1.38 2.76
C ALA A 89 5.16 -2.01 3.76
N ILE A 90 4.07 -2.64 3.29
CA ILE A 90 3.16 -3.42 4.13
C ILE A 90 3.92 -4.58 4.77
N VAL A 91 4.67 -5.36 3.99
CA VAL A 91 5.47 -6.49 4.51
C VAL A 91 6.43 -6.00 5.58
N THR A 92 7.27 -5.02 5.26
CA THR A 92 8.26 -4.47 6.19
C THR A 92 7.63 -3.91 7.46
N ALA A 93 6.48 -3.25 7.37
CA ALA A 93 5.77 -2.74 8.55
C ALA A 93 5.19 -3.85 9.44
N THR A 94 5.06 -5.08 8.94
CA THR A 94 4.61 -6.25 9.70
C THR A 94 5.74 -7.20 10.14
N ASP A 95 6.99 -6.97 9.73
CA ASP A 95 8.07 -7.95 9.93
C ASP A 95 8.36 -8.27 11.40
N SER A 96 8.20 -7.29 12.30
CA SER A 96 8.38 -7.48 13.74
C SER A 96 7.17 -8.10 14.45
N ASN A 97 6.05 -8.34 13.75
CA ASN A 97 4.81 -8.86 14.31
C ASN A 97 4.17 -9.92 13.42
N SER A 98 4.51 -11.18 13.67
CA SER A 98 4.04 -12.34 12.89
C SER A 98 2.53 -12.53 12.93
N LEU A 99 1.86 -12.19 14.04
CA LEU A 99 0.40 -12.27 14.15
C LEU A 99 -0.28 -11.21 13.28
N LEU A 100 0.22 -9.97 13.33
CA LEU A 100 -0.27 -8.91 12.45
C LEU A 100 -0.07 -9.24 10.97
N TRP A 101 1.09 -9.81 10.61
CA TRP A 101 1.30 -10.33 9.26
C TRP A 101 0.27 -11.40 8.86
N GLN A 102 -0.02 -12.36 9.75
CA GLN A 102 -1.04 -13.38 9.49
C GLN A 102 -2.41 -12.77 9.24
N ASP A 103 -2.78 -11.71 9.95
CA ASP A 103 -4.07 -11.05 9.75
C ASP A 103 -4.09 -10.19 8.48
N VAL A 104 -3.08 -9.37 8.24
CA VAL A 104 -2.94 -8.54 7.04
C VAL A 104 -2.92 -9.39 5.76
N SER A 105 -2.15 -10.48 5.76
CA SER A 105 -1.98 -11.35 4.60
C SER A 105 -3.22 -12.17 4.22
N LYS A 106 -4.27 -12.18 5.06
CA LYS A 106 -5.58 -12.74 4.72
C LYS A 106 -6.36 -11.86 3.74
N PHE A 107 -6.08 -10.55 3.72
CA PHE A 107 -6.78 -9.60 2.85
C PHE A 107 -6.10 -9.41 1.49
N LEU A 108 -4.81 -9.72 1.38
CA LEU A 108 -4.09 -9.64 0.10
C LEU A 108 -4.71 -10.60 -0.93
N GLY A 109 -4.90 -10.09 -2.15
CA GLY A 109 -5.29 -10.90 -3.32
C GLY A 109 -4.13 -11.76 -3.83
N ASP A 110 -4.38 -12.61 -4.82
CA ASP A 110 -3.44 -13.65 -5.24
C ASP A 110 -2.08 -13.09 -5.70
N LYS A 111 -2.07 -12.06 -6.55
CA LYS A 111 -0.82 -11.49 -7.09
C LYS A 111 -0.09 -10.66 -6.06
N SER A 112 -0.80 -9.82 -5.32
CA SER A 112 -0.22 -9.02 -4.25
C SER A 112 0.36 -9.91 -3.14
N LYS A 113 -0.34 -10.97 -2.74
CA LYS A 113 0.14 -11.96 -1.77
C LYS A 113 1.34 -12.74 -2.26
N SER A 114 1.34 -13.19 -3.53
CA SER A 114 2.48 -13.88 -4.12
C SER A 114 3.74 -13.01 -4.08
N HIS A 115 3.64 -11.73 -4.45
CA HIS A 115 4.76 -10.80 -4.39
C HIS A 115 5.21 -10.55 -2.94
N ALA A 116 4.25 -10.31 -2.03
CA ALA A 116 4.54 -10.06 -0.62
C ALA A 116 5.29 -11.23 0.06
N LEU A 117 4.92 -12.48 -0.28
CA LEU A 117 5.60 -13.68 0.24
C LEU A 117 7.04 -13.82 -0.29
N VAL A 118 7.26 -13.52 -1.58
CA VAL A 118 8.62 -13.50 -2.15
C VAL A 118 9.48 -12.47 -1.43
N TRP A 119 8.95 -11.26 -1.24
CA TRP A 119 9.67 -10.19 -0.53
C TRP A 119 9.94 -10.54 0.94
N LYS A 120 8.96 -11.10 1.66
CA LYS A 120 9.12 -11.47 3.08
C LYS A 120 10.22 -12.52 3.30
N ASN A 121 10.41 -13.42 2.34
CA ASN A 121 11.43 -14.46 2.40
C ASN A 121 12.76 -14.01 1.80
N PHE A 122 12.82 -12.82 1.20
CA PHE A 122 14.04 -12.29 0.61
C PHE A 122 15.07 -11.99 1.70
N GLY A 123 16.26 -12.59 1.60
CA GLY A 123 17.34 -12.42 2.58
C GLY A 123 17.23 -13.29 3.84
N GLN A 124 16.29 -14.23 3.91
CA GLN A 124 16.29 -15.31 4.91
C GLN A 124 17.17 -16.48 4.41
N GLU A 125 18.49 -16.28 4.45
CA GLU A 125 19.51 -17.32 4.26
C GLU A 125 20.28 -17.56 5.57
#